data_AF-A0A5C3NLI3-F1
#
_entry.id   AF-A0A5C3NLI3-F1
#
_cell.length_a   1.000
_cell.length_b   1.000
_cell.length_c   1.000
_cell.angle_alpha   90.00
_cell.angle_beta   90.00
_cell.angle_gamma   90.00
#
_symmetry.space_group_name_H-M   'P 1'
#
loop_
_entity.id
_entity.type
_entity.pdbx_description
1 polymer ?
#
loop_
_entity_poly.entity_id
_entity_poly.type
_entity_poly.pdbx_seq_one_letter_code
_entity_poly.pdbx_strand_id
1 'polypeptide(L)' 'TLQDYSIPRDHFIFQHDNDRKHTARLTKKWLHDHNITVLPWPSSSPDMNIIEHVWDEL' A
#
# COMPACT_ATOMS: atom_id res chain seq x y z
N THR A 1 -7.56 13.66 -1.40
CA THR A 1 -6.23 13.02 -1.39
C THR A 1 -5.57 13.25 -0.04
N LEU A 2 -4.38 12.70 0.23
CA LEU A 2 -3.63 12.99 1.47
C LEU A 2 -3.45 14.50 1.71
N GLN A 3 -3.37 15.30 0.63
CA GLN A 3 -3.34 16.76 0.72
C GLN A 3 -4.63 17.35 1.27
N ASP A 4 -5.80 16.87 0.83
CA ASP A 4 -7.11 17.38 1.30
C ASP A 4 -7.29 17.17 2.81
N TYR A 5 -6.72 16.09 3.35
CA TYR A 5 -6.75 15.79 4.78
C TYR A 5 -5.57 16.39 5.57
N SER A 6 -4.69 17.16 4.92
CA SER A 6 -3.47 17.70 5.52
C SER A 6 -2.61 16.63 6.21
N ILE A 7 -2.58 15.40 5.68
CA ILE A 7 -1.80 14.29 6.23
C ILE A 7 -0.39 14.33 5.62
N PRO A 8 0.67 14.53 6.44
CA PRO A 8 2.05 14.45 5.99
C PRO A 8 2.42 13.07 5.44
N ARG A 9 3.40 13.01 4.53
CA ARG A 9 3.77 11.73 3.90
C ARG A 9 4.44 10.74 4.84
N ASP A 10 5.08 11.24 5.88
CA ASP A 10 5.70 10.48 6.97
C ASP A 10 4.70 10.04 8.05
N HIS A 11 3.45 10.49 7.98
CA HIS A 11 2.37 10.11 8.90
C HIS A 11 1.49 8.96 8.40
N PHE A 12 1.87 8.28 7.31
CA PHE A 12 1.17 7.09 6.86
C PHE A 12 2.13 5.98 6.42
N ILE A 13 1.62 4.76 6.43
CA ILE A 13 2.27 3.59 5.84
C ILE A 13 1.34 3.04 4.77
N PHE A 14 1.86 2.83 3.57
CA PHE A 14 1.11 2.29 2.44
C PHE A 14 1.07 0.77 2.51
N GLN A 15 -0.13 0.19 2.52
CA GLN A 15 -0.34 -1.25 2.45
C GLN A 15 -0.72 -1.65 1.02
N HIS A 16 -0.06 -2.68 0.49
CA HIS A 16 -0.46 -3.39 -0.71
C HIS A 16 0.05 -4.85 -0.64
N ASP A 17 -0.52 -5.74 -1.45
CA ASP A 17 -0.09 -7.14 -1.50
C ASP A 17 1.25 -7.32 -2.26
N ASN A 18 1.72 -8.57 -2.34
CA ASN A 18 2.96 -8.91 -3.05
C ASN A 18 2.75 -9.34 -4.51
N ASP A 19 1.68 -8.91 -5.21
CA ASP A 19 1.55 -9.18 -6.66
C ASP A 19 2.84 -8.71 -7.38
N ARG A 20 3.25 -9.46 -8.40
CA ARG A 20 4.41 -9.16 -9.25
C ARG A 20 4.40 -7.72 -9.76
N LYS A 21 3.23 -7.15 -10.02
CA LYS A 21 3.09 -5.75 -10.48
C LYS A 21 3.51 -4.76 -9.40
N HIS A 22 3.14 -5.04 -8.14
CA HIS A 22 3.45 -4.17 -7.02
C HIS A 22 4.90 -4.33 -6.54
N THR A 23 5.47 -5.51 -6.73
CA THR A 23 6.87 -5.80 -6.39
C THR A 23 7.86 -5.55 -7.54
N ALA A 24 7.36 -5.16 -8.72
CA ALA A 24 8.18 -4.83 -9.88
C ALA A 24 9.17 -3.70 -9.59
N ARG A 25 10.33 -3.73 -10.24
CA ARG A 25 11.40 -2.73 -10.05
C ARG A 25 10.92 -1.30 -10.27
N LEU A 26 10.10 -1.08 -11.31
CA LEU A 26 9.57 0.24 -11.64
C LEU A 26 8.66 0.76 -10.52
N THR A 27 7.77 -0.09 -10.01
CA THR A 27 6.85 0.24 -8.92
C THR A 27 7.62 0.55 -7.63
N LYS A 28 8.58 -0.29 -7.25
CA LYS A 28 9.44 -0.05 -6.08
C LYS A 28 10.23 1.25 -6.21
N LYS A 29 10.79 1.53 -7.39
CA LYS A 29 11.49 2.79 -7.66
C LYS A 29 10.57 3.99 -7.49
N TRP A 30 9.36 3.92 -8.06
CA TRP A 30 8.40 5.01 -7.95
C TRP A 30 8.01 5.29 -6.49
N LEU A 31 7.73 4.25 -5.71
CA LEU A 31 7.39 4.38 -4.28
C LEU A 31 8.54 5.02 -3.48
N HIS A 32 9.77 4.58 -3.74
CA HIS A 32 10.96 5.16 -3.13
C HIS A 32 11.16 6.64 -3.51
N ASP A 33 11.08 6.98 -4.80
CA ASP A 33 11.28 8.34 -5.32
C ASP A 33 10.21 9.32 -4.79
N HIS A 34 9.08 8.82 -4.29
CA HIS A 34 7.99 9.62 -3.69
C HIS A 34 7.94 9.56 -2.16
N ASN A 35 8.97 9.00 -1.51
CA ASN A 35 9.07 8.85 -0.05
C ASN A 35 7.87 8.13 0.57
N ILE A 36 7.38 7.08 -0.10
CA ILE A 36 6.25 6.29 0.39
C ILE A 36 6.80 5.07 1.14
N THR A 37 6.55 5.03 2.45
CA THR A 37 6.84 3.85 3.27
C THR A 37 5.80 2.77 2.99
N VAL A 38 6.28 1.57 2.65
CA VAL A 38 5.42 0.40 2.38
C VAL A 38 5.43 -0.52 3.60
N LEU A 39 4.25 -0.99 4.02
CA LEU A 39 4.12 -2.00 5.05
C LEU A 39 4.64 -3.36 4.51
N PRO A 40 5.58 -4.03 5.18
CA PRO A 40 5.96 -5.38 4.82
C PRO A 40 4.75 -6.32 4.87
N TRP A 41 4.48 -7.00 3.76
CA TRP A 41 3.34 -7.90 3.63
C TRP A 41 3.80 -9.34 3.46
N PRO A 42 3.21 -10.33 4.16
CA PRO A 42 3.46 -11.73 3.86
C PRO A 42 2.68 -12.17 2.61
N SER A 43 3.25 -13.11 1.87
CA SER A 43 2.61 -13.66 0.67
C SER A 43 1.39 -14.50 1.05
N SER A 44 0.34 -14.43 0.22
CA SER A 44 -0.88 -15.24 0.36
C SER A 44 -1.64 -15.05 1.68
N SER A 45 -1.68 -13.80 2.19
CA SER A 45 -2.47 -13.44 3.38
C SER A 45 -3.59 -12.46 3.01
N PRO A 46 -4.66 -12.93 2.34
CA PRO A 46 -5.82 -12.09 2.00
C PRO A 46 -6.61 -11.67 3.25
N ASP A 47 -6.60 -12.51 4.29
CA ASP A 47 -7.24 -12.29 5.59
C ASP A 47 -6.74 -11.03 6.32
N MET A 48 -5.52 -10.60 6.03
CA MET A 48 -4.97 -9.38 6.62
C MET A 48 -5.29 -8.13 5.80
N ASN A 49 -5.76 -8.28 4.56
CA ASN A 49 -6.00 -7.16 3.67
C ASN A 49 -7.38 -6.55 3.95
N ILE A 50 -7.41 -5.40 4.63
CA ILE A 50 -8.63 -4.68 5.02
C ILE A 50 -9.56 -4.43 3.82
N ILE A 51 -9.02 -4.30 2.60
CA ILE A 51 -9.84 -4.07 1.41
C ILE A 51 -10.74 -5.26 1.06
N GLU A 52 -10.35 -6.50 1.40
CA GLU A 52 -11.17 -7.69 1.15
C GLU A 52 -12.47 -7.62 1.96
N HIS A 53 -12.38 -7.22 3.23
CA HIS A 53 -13.55 -6.98 4.07
C HIS A 53 -14.45 -5.86 3.54
N VAL A 54 -13.84 -4.79 3.00
CA VAL A 54 -14.62 -3.71 2.38
C VAL A 54 -15.35 -4.22 1.13
N TRP A 55 -14.71 -5.07 0.32
CA TRP A 55 -15.37 -5.67 -0.84
C TRP A 55 -16.47 -6.65 -0.48
N ASP A 56 -16.34 -7.39 0.63
CA ASP A 56 -17.38 -8.30 1.11
C ASP A 56 -18.65 -7.56 1.58
N GLU A 57 -18.50 -6.31 2.07
CA GLU A 57 -19.59 -5.47 2.57
C GLU A 57 -20.21 -4.55 1.48
N LEU A 58 -19.61 -4.47 0.29
CA LEU A 58 -20.06 -3.64 -0.84
C LEU A 58 -20.95 -4.41 -1.82
#